data_AF-A0A9Q1QJZ9-F1
#
_entry.id   AF-A0A9Q1QJZ9-F1
#
_cell.length_a   1.000
_cell.length_b   1.000
_cell.length_c   1.000
_cell.angle_alpha   90.00
_cell.angle_beta   90.00
_cell.angle_gamma   90.00
#
_symmetry.space_group_name_H-M   'P 1'
#
loop_
_entity.id
_entity.type
_entity.pdbx_description
1 polymer ?
#
loop_
_entity_poly.entity_id
_entity_poly.type
_entity_poly.pdbx_seq_one_letter_code
_entity_poly.pdbx_strand_id
1 'polypeptide(L)'
;MESISYLSQREAAAIDEELMGPLGFSVDQLMELAGLSVACAIHEVYKPKEYNRVLAICGPGNNGGDGLVAARHLYHFGYKPSICYPKRTPKPLYNGLVTQLESLSVPFVSAEDLPSDLSDEFDILIDAIFGFSFHGTPRPPFDAIIQKLVYCQNRHNAGLKSSPIVSVDIPSGWHVEEGDTSAEGIKPDMLVSLTAPKLCAKKFSGPHHFLGGRFVPPPIVEKYKLHLPPYPGTSMCVRIGRPPQVDISSLRENYISPPLLEDQVEADPLEQVRVEGPVEKVSEQESEKYFHSRPRGSQIGAIVSNQSSVVPGRHFLQEKYKELEEKFSDGSLIPKPKYWGGYRLKPEVYEFWQGQPSRLHDRLQYTPVEADGRRVWKIERLAP
;
A
#
# COMPACT_ATOMS: atom_id res chain seq x y z
N MET A 1 -2.90 -5.79 -23.17
CA MET A 1 -3.63 -5.96 -21.89
C MET A 1 -5.07 -5.73 -22.22
N GLU A 2 -5.92 -6.73 -21.98
CA GLU A 2 -7.38 -6.53 -22.08
C GLU A 2 -7.80 -5.44 -21.08
N SER A 3 -8.75 -4.60 -21.50
CA SER A 3 -9.28 -3.53 -20.65
C SER A 3 -10.08 -4.13 -19.50
N ILE A 4 -9.80 -3.70 -18.27
CA ILE A 4 -10.61 -4.06 -17.09
C ILE A 4 -12.11 -3.75 -17.32
N SER A 5 -12.99 -4.62 -16.83
CA SER A 5 -14.45 -4.40 -16.91
C SER A 5 -14.89 -3.30 -15.94
N TYR A 6 -15.91 -2.53 -16.34
CA TYR A 6 -16.55 -1.50 -15.51
C TYR A 6 -18.05 -1.75 -15.44
N LEU A 7 -18.62 -1.67 -14.24
CA LEU A 7 -20.03 -1.98 -13.99
C LEU A 7 -20.91 -0.73 -14.03
N SER A 8 -22.08 -0.87 -14.65
CA SER A 8 -23.22 0.02 -14.40
C SER A 8 -23.73 -0.11 -12.97
N GLN A 9 -24.54 0.87 -12.52
CA GLN A 9 -25.14 0.81 -11.18
C GLN A 9 -26.02 -0.44 -11.03
N ARG A 10 -26.74 -0.78 -12.10
CA ARG A 10 -27.63 -1.95 -12.15
C ARG A 10 -26.86 -3.27 -12.06
N GLU A 11 -25.75 -3.41 -12.78
CA GLU A 11 -24.92 -4.62 -12.71
C GLU A 11 -24.26 -4.78 -11.34
N ALA A 12 -23.78 -3.69 -10.74
CA ALA A 12 -23.22 -3.71 -9.40
C ALA A 12 -24.26 -4.21 -8.37
N ALA A 13 -25.50 -3.68 -8.42
CA ALA A 13 -26.57 -4.12 -7.55
C ALA A 13 -26.94 -5.60 -7.76
N ALA A 14 -26.99 -6.06 -9.01
CA ALA A 14 -27.33 -7.44 -9.34
C ALA A 14 -26.25 -8.43 -8.87
N ILE A 15 -24.97 -8.07 -9.00
CA ILE A 15 -23.86 -8.88 -8.47
C ILE A 15 -23.93 -8.98 -6.95
N ASP A 16 -24.18 -7.87 -6.25
CA ASP A 16 -24.33 -7.86 -4.80
C ASP A 16 -25.49 -8.76 -4.33
N GLU A 17 -26.63 -8.69 -5.01
CA GLU A 17 -27.78 -9.57 -4.73
C GLU A 17 -27.44 -11.04 -4.94
N GLU A 18 -26.68 -11.38 -6.00
CA GLU A 18 -26.28 -12.75 -6.27
C GLU A 18 -25.26 -13.30 -5.26
N LEU A 19 -24.29 -12.47 -4.86
CA LEU A 19 -23.31 -12.83 -3.84
C LEU A 19 -24.01 -13.12 -2.51
N MET A 20 -24.93 -12.25 -2.09
CA MET A 20 -25.58 -12.37 -0.79
C MET A 20 -26.74 -13.35 -0.75
N GLY A 21 -27.41 -13.57 -1.88
CA GLY A 21 -28.52 -14.51 -1.99
C GLY A 21 -28.05 -15.91 -2.37
N PRO A 22 -28.11 -16.28 -3.67
CA PRO A 22 -27.78 -17.63 -4.15
C PRO A 22 -26.41 -18.18 -3.75
N LEU A 23 -25.40 -17.31 -3.60
CA LEU A 23 -24.03 -17.74 -3.28
C LEU A 23 -23.72 -17.74 -1.78
N GLY A 24 -24.64 -17.25 -0.95
CA GLY A 24 -24.61 -17.42 0.50
C GLY A 24 -23.55 -16.62 1.24
N PHE A 25 -22.94 -15.60 0.63
CA PHE A 25 -22.08 -14.67 1.37
C PHE A 25 -22.92 -13.82 2.31
N SER A 26 -22.50 -13.68 3.56
CA SER A 26 -23.14 -12.72 4.45
C SER A 26 -22.56 -11.31 4.28
N VAL A 27 -23.35 -10.29 4.60
CA VAL A 27 -22.94 -8.88 4.46
C VAL A 27 -21.66 -8.59 5.24
N ASP A 28 -21.54 -9.12 6.45
CA ASP A 28 -20.36 -8.98 7.31
C ASP A 28 -19.10 -9.62 6.71
N GLN A 29 -19.21 -10.77 6.04
CA GLN A 29 -18.07 -11.39 5.35
C GLN A 29 -17.54 -10.51 4.21
N LEU A 30 -18.44 -10.03 3.35
CA LEU A 30 -18.06 -9.19 2.21
C LEU A 30 -17.50 -7.85 2.68
N MET A 31 -18.14 -7.23 3.69
CA MET A 31 -17.72 -5.97 4.30
C MET A 31 -16.36 -6.10 5.01
N GLU A 32 -16.10 -7.22 5.70
CA GLU A 32 -14.82 -7.47 6.35
C GLU A 32 -13.68 -7.50 5.32
N LEU A 33 -13.90 -8.22 4.21
CA LEU A 33 -12.92 -8.33 3.13
C LEU A 33 -12.76 -7.03 2.35
N ALA A 34 -13.85 -6.29 2.14
CA ALA A 34 -13.84 -4.98 1.47
C ALA A 34 -13.06 -3.94 2.28
N GLY A 35 -13.36 -3.77 3.57
CA GLY A 35 -12.63 -2.85 4.43
C GLY A 35 -11.16 -3.25 4.60
N LEU A 36 -10.85 -4.55 4.69
CA LEU A 36 -9.47 -5.04 4.65
C LEU A 36 -8.76 -4.65 3.34
N SER A 37 -9.41 -4.81 2.19
CA SER A 37 -8.85 -4.39 0.89
C SER A 37 -8.54 -2.89 0.86
N VAL A 38 -9.42 -2.05 1.42
CA VAL A 38 -9.20 -0.59 1.53
C VAL A 38 -7.98 -0.30 2.40
N ALA A 39 -7.90 -0.90 3.59
CA ALA A 39 -6.76 -0.72 4.49
C ALA A 39 -5.44 -1.18 3.84
N CYS A 40 -5.45 -2.30 3.12
CA CYS A 40 -4.28 -2.79 2.38
C CYS A 40 -3.86 -1.82 1.27
N ALA A 41 -4.80 -1.28 0.49
CA ALA A 41 -4.50 -0.33 -0.59
C ALA A 41 -3.88 0.96 -0.04
N ILE A 42 -4.42 1.49 1.07
CA ILE A 42 -3.86 2.63 1.79
C ILE A 42 -2.44 2.32 2.23
N HIS A 43 -2.23 1.19 2.91
CA HIS A 43 -0.91 0.80 3.42
C HIS A 43 0.12 0.50 2.34
N GLU A 44 -0.31 0.10 1.13
CA GLU A 44 0.61 -0.06 0.00
C GLU A 44 1.28 1.26 -0.36
N VAL A 45 0.55 2.38 -0.28
CA VAL A 45 0.98 3.70 -0.75
C VAL A 45 1.45 4.61 0.37
N TYR A 46 0.61 4.88 1.35
CA TYR A 46 0.84 5.88 2.38
C TYR A 46 1.36 5.18 3.61
N LYS A 47 2.65 5.31 3.96
CA LYS A 47 3.24 4.55 5.07
C LYS A 47 2.89 5.19 6.42
N PRO A 48 2.64 4.39 7.48
CA PRO A 48 2.23 4.92 8.79
C PRO A 48 3.33 5.73 9.49
N LYS A 49 4.58 5.71 8.99
CA LYS A 49 5.63 6.62 9.48
C LYS A 49 5.40 8.06 9.03
N GLU A 50 4.86 8.25 7.84
CA GLU A 50 4.65 9.56 7.21
C GLU A 50 3.19 10.02 7.31
N TYR A 51 2.26 9.06 7.25
CA TYR A 51 0.82 9.30 7.23
C TYR A 51 0.17 8.52 8.37
N ASN A 52 0.19 9.05 9.59
CA ASN A 52 -0.22 8.28 10.77
C ASN A 52 -1.63 8.62 11.26
N ARG A 53 -2.07 9.88 11.17
CA ARG A 53 -3.41 10.32 11.59
C ARG A 53 -4.38 10.08 10.45
N VAL A 54 -5.39 9.25 10.66
CA VAL A 54 -6.37 8.92 9.62
C VAL A 54 -7.75 9.36 10.08
N LEU A 55 -8.49 10.09 9.26
CA LEU A 55 -9.92 10.33 9.49
C LEU A 55 -10.74 9.46 8.54
N ALA A 56 -11.52 8.53 9.10
CA ALA A 56 -12.53 7.80 8.34
C ALA A 56 -13.91 8.46 8.49
N ILE A 57 -14.47 8.92 7.38
CA ILE A 57 -15.77 9.57 7.33
C ILE A 57 -16.79 8.56 6.81
N CYS A 58 -17.58 8.00 7.71
CA CYS A 58 -18.48 6.88 7.45
C CYS A 58 -19.91 7.36 7.22
N GLY A 59 -20.51 6.94 6.12
CA GLY A 59 -21.94 7.16 5.85
C GLY A 59 -22.85 6.12 6.51
N PRO A 60 -24.17 6.24 6.35
CA PRO A 60 -25.12 5.39 7.07
C PRO A 60 -25.24 3.97 6.48
N GLY A 61 -24.73 3.73 5.27
CA GLY A 61 -24.91 2.46 4.56
C GLY A 61 -23.69 1.53 4.62
N ASN A 62 -23.67 0.57 3.69
CA ASN A 62 -22.59 -0.42 3.58
C ASN A 62 -21.22 0.23 3.39
N ASN A 63 -21.12 1.29 2.57
CA ASN A 63 -19.86 2.01 2.36
C ASN A 63 -19.29 2.57 3.68
N GLY A 64 -20.15 3.05 4.57
CA GLY A 64 -19.74 3.48 5.90
C GLY A 64 -19.22 2.32 6.74
N GLY A 65 -19.87 1.16 6.66
CA GLY A 65 -19.40 -0.08 7.27
C GLY A 65 -18.02 -0.51 6.75
N ASP A 66 -17.77 -0.43 5.44
CA ASP A 66 -16.47 -0.69 4.83
C ASP A 66 -15.40 0.27 5.40
N GLY A 67 -15.76 1.56 5.58
CA GLY A 67 -14.90 2.55 6.24
C GLY A 67 -14.60 2.22 7.71
N LEU A 68 -15.58 1.74 8.48
CA LEU A 68 -15.38 1.31 9.88
C LEU A 68 -14.42 0.11 9.95
N VAL A 69 -14.60 -0.89 9.08
CA VAL A 69 -13.71 -2.04 8.98
C VAL A 69 -12.30 -1.61 8.55
N ALA A 70 -12.19 -0.74 7.54
CA ALA A 70 -10.90 -0.22 7.07
C ALA A 70 -10.15 0.49 8.20
N ALA A 71 -10.83 1.33 8.97
CA ALA A 71 -10.24 2.02 10.12
C ALA A 71 -9.75 1.03 11.19
N ARG A 72 -10.51 -0.04 11.48
CA ARG A 72 -10.06 -1.08 12.42
C ARG A 72 -8.80 -1.78 11.94
N HIS A 73 -8.72 -2.15 10.66
CA HIS A 73 -7.51 -2.77 10.11
C HIS A 73 -6.33 -1.79 10.09
N LEU A 74 -6.55 -0.52 9.77
CA LEU A 74 -5.52 0.51 9.83
C LEU A 74 -4.98 0.70 11.25
N TYR A 75 -5.81 0.62 12.29
CA TYR A 75 -5.30 0.58 13.67
C TYR A 75 -4.30 -0.57 13.86
N HIS A 76 -4.64 -1.78 13.41
CA HIS A 76 -3.74 -2.94 13.48
C HIS A 76 -2.49 -2.82 12.57
N PHE A 77 -2.55 -2.00 11.52
CA PHE A 77 -1.41 -1.71 10.64
C PHE A 77 -0.50 -0.58 11.17
N GLY A 78 -0.80 -0.03 12.35
CA GLY A 78 0.03 0.97 13.03
C GLY A 78 -0.36 2.43 12.78
N TYR A 79 -1.55 2.69 12.22
CA TYR A 79 -2.10 4.03 12.08
C TYR A 79 -2.86 4.45 13.33
N LYS A 80 -3.20 5.74 13.41
CA LYS A 80 -4.05 6.36 14.43
C LYS A 80 -5.35 6.84 13.78
N PRO A 81 -6.32 5.93 13.55
CA PRO A 81 -7.60 6.31 12.98
C PRO A 81 -8.46 7.11 13.97
N SER A 82 -9.30 7.98 13.43
CA SER A 82 -10.42 8.65 14.07
C SER A 82 -11.65 8.50 13.17
N ILE A 83 -12.84 8.40 13.75
CA ILE A 83 -14.06 8.11 13.00
C ILE A 83 -15.02 9.30 13.09
N CYS A 84 -15.45 9.82 11.94
CA CYS A 84 -16.66 10.66 11.85
C CYS A 84 -17.81 9.79 11.33
N TYR A 85 -18.75 9.42 12.20
CA TYR A 85 -19.92 8.60 11.85
C TYR A 85 -21.24 9.28 12.27
N PRO A 86 -21.66 10.35 11.56
CA PRO A 86 -22.70 11.26 12.04
C PRO A 86 -24.12 10.69 11.98
N LYS A 87 -24.38 9.73 11.09
CA LYS A 87 -25.67 9.02 11.03
C LYS A 87 -25.45 7.52 11.16
N ARG A 88 -25.50 7.03 12.40
CA ARG A 88 -25.34 5.61 12.71
C ARG A 88 -26.61 4.83 12.36
N THR A 89 -26.45 3.73 11.63
CA THR A 89 -27.59 2.85 11.30
C THR A 89 -27.85 1.88 12.46
N PRO A 90 -29.08 1.82 13.01
CA PRO A 90 -29.39 1.01 14.18
C PRO A 90 -29.60 -0.46 13.79
N LYS A 91 -28.55 -1.12 13.30
CA LYS A 91 -28.54 -2.57 13.02
C LYS A 91 -27.40 -3.24 13.79
N PRO A 92 -27.57 -4.51 14.22
CA PRO A 92 -26.56 -5.24 14.98
C PRO A 92 -25.16 -5.25 14.32
N LEU A 93 -25.11 -5.36 12.99
CA LEU A 93 -23.86 -5.30 12.22
C LEU A 93 -23.06 -4.03 12.53
N TYR A 94 -23.65 -2.85 12.31
CA TYR A 94 -22.96 -1.57 12.50
C TYR A 94 -22.66 -1.29 13.97
N ASN A 95 -23.56 -1.68 14.88
CA ASN A 95 -23.28 -1.59 16.32
C ASN A 95 -22.06 -2.43 16.70
N GLY A 96 -21.95 -3.64 16.16
CA GLY A 96 -20.79 -4.51 16.36
C GLY A 96 -19.49 -3.88 15.87
N LEU A 97 -19.49 -3.27 14.68
CA LEU A 97 -18.32 -2.57 14.14
C LEU A 97 -17.89 -1.37 15.00
N VAL A 98 -18.86 -0.60 15.50
CA VAL A 98 -18.62 0.49 16.44
C VAL A 98 -18.00 -0.03 17.73
N THR A 99 -18.59 -1.07 18.35
CA THR A 99 -18.07 -1.69 19.57
C THR A 99 -16.64 -2.20 19.39
N GLN A 100 -16.31 -2.77 18.23
CA GLN A 100 -14.95 -3.24 17.92
C GLN A 100 -13.95 -2.07 17.91
N LEU A 101 -14.28 -0.96 17.26
CA LEU A 101 -13.45 0.25 17.23
C LEU A 101 -13.30 0.89 18.62
N GLU A 102 -14.40 0.99 19.38
CA GLU A 102 -14.38 1.50 20.76
C GLU A 102 -13.52 0.62 21.67
N SER A 103 -13.54 -0.72 21.48
CA SER A 103 -12.68 -1.63 22.25
C SER A 103 -11.18 -1.45 21.98
N LEU A 104 -10.84 -0.88 20.82
CA LEU A 104 -9.47 -0.49 20.46
C LEU A 104 -9.16 0.96 20.86
N SER A 105 -10.07 1.63 21.57
CA SER A 105 -9.96 3.05 21.94
C SER A 105 -9.81 3.99 20.73
N VAL A 106 -10.36 3.62 19.58
CA VAL A 106 -10.40 4.49 18.39
C VAL A 106 -11.41 5.62 18.65
N PRO A 107 -11.03 6.90 18.56
CA PRO A 107 -11.91 8.02 18.85
C PRO A 107 -12.99 8.20 17.79
N PHE A 108 -14.20 8.54 18.23
CA PHE A 108 -15.29 8.99 17.39
C PHE A 108 -15.46 10.51 17.56
N VAL A 109 -15.34 11.25 16.46
CA VAL A 109 -15.45 12.72 16.39
C VAL A 109 -16.80 13.07 15.78
N SER A 110 -17.49 14.07 16.35
CA SER A 110 -18.75 14.57 15.78
C SER A 110 -18.48 15.35 14.48
N ALA A 111 -19.48 15.51 13.62
CA ALA A 111 -19.30 16.27 12.39
C ALA A 111 -19.09 17.76 12.67
N GLU A 112 -19.64 18.24 13.78
CA GLU A 112 -19.58 19.61 14.27
C GLU A 112 -18.21 19.96 14.85
N ASP A 113 -17.53 18.98 15.47
CA ASP A 113 -16.21 19.14 16.06
C ASP A 113 -15.06 18.98 15.04
N LEU A 114 -15.36 18.58 13.80
CA LEU A 114 -14.34 18.51 12.75
C LEU A 114 -13.79 19.90 12.42
N PRO A 115 -12.45 20.05 12.33
CA PRO A 115 -11.84 21.33 12.00
C PRO A 115 -12.30 21.83 10.63
N SER A 116 -12.20 23.14 10.41
CA SER A 116 -12.50 23.74 9.10
C SER A 116 -11.62 23.18 8.00
N ASP A 117 -10.35 22.93 8.32
CA ASP A 117 -9.38 22.27 7.46
C ASP A 117 -9.01 20.92 8.07
N LEU A 118 -9.37 19.84 7.39
CA LEU A 118 -9.10 18.48 7.88
C LEU A 118 -7.62 18.13 7.78
N SER A 119 -6.85 18.83 6.93
CA SER A 119 -5.43 18.52 6.70
C SER A 119 -4.53 18.96 7.87
N ASP A 120 -5.04 19.80 8.77
CA ASP A 120 -4.30 20.22 9.97
C ASP A 120 -4.17 19.06 10.98
N GLU A 121 -5.23 18.27 11.12
CA GLU A 121 -5.33 17.21 12.13
C GLU A 121 -5.12 15.80 11.59
N PHE A 122 -5.32 15.58 10.30
CA PHE A 122 -5.29 14.24 9.71
C PHE A 122 -4.36 14.20 8.51
N ASP A 123 -3.60 13.13 8.37
CA ASP A 123 -2.69 12.89 7.24
C ASP A 123 -3.37 12.12 6.11
N ILE A 124 -4.45 11.38 6.38
CA ILE A 124 -5.26 10.67 5.37
C ILE A 124 -6.74 10.91 5.64
N LEU A 125 -7.50 11.19 4.59
CA LEU A 125 -8.95 11.38 4.65
C LEU A 125 -9.64 10.24 3.87
N ILE A 126 -10.30 9.33 4.58
CA ILE A 126 -11.06 8.23 3.95
C ILE A 126 -12.50 8.69 3.75
N ASP A 127 -12.86 8.81 2.49
CA ASP A 127 -14.23 9.02 2.02
C ASP A 127 -14.96 7.69 1.91
N ALA A 128 -15.69 7.35 2.97
CA ALA A 128 -16.53 6.16 3.08
C ALA A 128 -18.03 6.56 3.26
N ILE A 129 -18.44 7.68 2.65
CA ILE A 129 -19.77 8.25 2.88
C ILE A 129 -20.83 7.53 2.03
N PHE A 130 -20.72 7.59 0.70
CA PHE A 130 -21.72 7.05 -0.21
C PHE A 130 -21.09 6.11 -1.22
N GLY A 131 -21.59 4.87 -1.25
CA GLY A 131 -21.20 3.85 -2.24
C GLY A 131 -22.15 3.84 -3.45
N PHE A 132 -21.96 2.87 -4.34
CA PHE A 132 -22.70 2.77 -5.61
C PHE A 132 -24.23 2.69 -5.49
N SER A 133 -24.80 2.34 -4.33
CA SER A 133 -26.25 2.25 -4.14
C SER A 133 -26.91 3.57 -3.76
N PHE A 134 -26.13 4.65 -3.58
CA PHE A 134 -26.66 5.96 -3.25
C PHE A 134 -27.37 6.60 -4.47
N HIS A 135 -28.47 7.31 -4.20
CA HIS A 135 -29.24 8.06 -5.18
C HIS A 135 -29.55 9.47 -4.67
N GLY A 136 -29.48 10.44 -5.58
CA GLY A 136 -29.82 11.84 -5.32
C GLY A 136 -28.63 12.68 -4.86
N THR A 137 -28.92 13.81 -4.22
CA THR A 137 -27.91 14.76 -3.74
C THR A 137 -27.58 14.51 -2.26
N PRO A 138 -26.30 14.67 -1.85
CA PRO A 138 -25.93 14.69 -0.44
C PRO A 138 -26.78 15.67 0.36
N ARG A 139 -27.18 15.25 1.57
CA ARG A 139 -27.98 16.07 2.50
C ARG A 139 -27.24 16.25 3.82
N PRO A 140 -27.60 17.24 4.65
CA PRO A 140 -26.99 17.44 5.96
C PRO A 140 -26.93 16.18 6.83
N PRO A 141 -25.80 15.93 7.52
CA PRO A 141 -24.58 16.75 7.55
C PRO A 141 -23.55 16.42 6.45
N PHE A 142 -23.86 15.50 5.53
CA PHE A 142 -22.89 14.96 4.57
C PHE A 142 -22.50 15.94 3.47
N ASP A 143 -23.40 16.83 3.07
CA ASP A 143 -23.10 17.93 2.14
C ASP A 143 -21.98 18.82 2.68
N ALA A 144 -22.07 19.27 3.94
CA ALA A 144 -21.06 20.09 4.60
C ALA A 144 -19.72 19.35 4.75
N ILE A 145 -19.75 18.05 5.06
CA ILE A 145 -18.54 17.24 5.17
C ILE A 145 -17.86 17.07 3.80
N ILE A 146 -18.62 16.81 2.74
CA ILE A 146 -18.10 16.74 1.37
C ILE A 146 -17.46 18.08 0.97
N GLN A 147 -18.07 19.21 1.34
CA GLN A 147 -17.47 20.52 1.09
C GLN A 147 -16.13 20.72 1.83
N LYS A 148 -15.97 20.19 3.06
CA LYS A 148 -14.67 20.19 3.76
C LYS A 148 -13.62 19.36 3.02
N LEU A 149 -13.98 18.21 2.45
CA LEU A 149 -13.09 17.40 1.60
C LEU A 149 -12.68 18.15 0.33
N VAL A 150 -13.64 18.78 -0.36
CA VAL A 150 -13.42 19.61 -1.56
C VAL A 150 -12.57 20.85 -1.24
N TYR A 151 -12.69 21.41 -0.04
CA TYR A 151 -11.82 22.49 0.41
C TYR A 151 -10.35 22.02 0.55
N CYS A 152 -10.13 20.85 1.16
CA CYS A 152 -8.79 20.30 1.36
C CYS A 152 -8.08 20.05 0.01
N GLN A 153 -8.72 19.38 -0.95
CA GLN A 153 -8.12 19.14 -2.28
C GLN A 153 -7.70 20.43 -3.01
N ASN A 154 -8.42 21.55 -2.80
CA ASN A 154 -8.11 22.80 -3.49
C ASN A 154 -6.84 23.48 -2.93
N ARG A 155 -6.43 23.16 -1.70
CA ARG A 155 -5.15 23.58 -1.13
C ARG A 155 -3.96 22.98 -1.86
N HIS A 156 -4.08 21.71 -2.25
CA HIS A 156 -3.06 21.04 -3.04
C HIS A 156 -2.80 21.80 -4.36
N ASN A 157 -3.87 22.25 -5.02
CA ASN A 157 -3.77 23.05 -6.25
C ASN A 157 -3.15 24.44 -6.02
N ALA A 158 -3.19 24.95 -4.78
CA ALA A 158 -2.52 26.19 -4.36
C ALA A 158 -1.08 25.97 -3.85
N GLY A 159 -0.53 24.76 -3.95
CA GLY A 159 0.84 24.43 -3.53
C GLY A 159 1.02 24.26 -2.01
N LEU A 160 -0.07 24.15 -1.26
CA LEU A 160 -0.04 23.90 0.18
C LEU A 160 -0.14 22.40 0.47
N LYS A 161 0.50 21.95 1.56
CA LYS A 161 0.36 20.57 2.05
C LYS A 161 -1.13 20.27 2.29
N SER A 162 -1.60 19.19 1.68
CA SER A 162 -2.97 18.69 1.77
C SER A 162 -2.92 17.19 2.01
N SER A 163 -3.86 16.70 2.79
CA SER A 163 -3.96 15.28 3.08
C SER A 163 -4.61 14.53 1.92
N PRO A 164 -4.07 13.39 1.47
CA PRO A 164 -4.66 12.59 0.42
C PRO A 164 -6.08 12.14 0.77
N ILE A 165 -6.96 12.22 -0.22
CA ILE A 165 -8.34 11.72 -0.13
C ILE A 165 -8.40 10.32 -0.73
N VAL A 166 -8.92 9.36 0.04
CA VAL A 166 -9.11 7.96 -0.36
C VAL A 166 -10.60 7.66 -0.42
N SER A 167 -11.15 7.52 -1.61
CA SER A 167 -12.57 7.16 -1.78
C SER A 167 -12.76 5.65 -1.84
N VAL A 168 -13.67 5.16 -1.01
CA VAL A 168 -14.11 3.76 -0.97
C VAL A 168 -15.21 3.55 -2.00
N ASP A 169 -14.94 2.62 -2.91
CA ASP A 169 -15.78 2.17 -4.00
C ASP A 169 -16.04 3.18 -5.13
N ILE A 170 -16.64 4.31 -4.78
CA ILE A 170 -16.86 5.47 -5.64
C ILE A 170 -16.61 6.76 -4.83
N PRO A 171 -16.19 7.87 -5.46
CA PRO A 171 -16.09 9.14 -4.75
C PRO A 171 -17.49 9.66 -4.36
N SER A 172 -17.67 10.00 -3.10
CA SER A 172 -18.98 10.43 -2.59
C SER A 172 -19.47 11.68 -3.30
N GLY A 173 -20.73 11.63 -3.75
CA GLY A 173 -21.36 12.70 -4.54
C GLY A 173 -21.19 12.57 -6.05
N TRP A 174 -20.37 11.63 -6.54
CA TRP A 174 -20.32 11.33 -7.97
C TRP A 174 -21.55 10.52 -8.42
N HIS A 175 -21.99 10.75 -9.65
CA HIS A 175 -22.91 9.84 -10.33
C HIS A 175 -22.18 8.52 -10.63
N VAL A 176 -22.81 7.38 -10.33
CA VAL A 176 -22.19 6.04 -10.40
C VAL A 176 -21.67 5.68 -11.79
N GLU A 177 -22.26 6.28 -12.84
CA GLU A 177 -21.87 6.01 -14.23
C GLU A 177 -21.20 7.19 -14.93
N GLU A 178 -21.62 8.41 -14.59
CA GLU A 178 -21.19 9.63 -15.29
C GLU A 178 -20.01 10.32 -14.58
N GLY A 179 -19.74 9.93 -13.33
CA GLY A 179 -18.73 10.56 -12.48
C GLY A 179 -19.20 11.88 -11.90
N ASP A 180 -18.27 12.81 -11.74
CA ASP A 180 -18.58 14.15 -11.24
C ASP A 180 -19.28 15.00 -12.30
N THR A 181 -20.61 15.02 -12.25
CA THR A 181 -21.44 15.83 -13.16
C THR A 181 -21.40 17.32 -12.84
N SER A 182 -20.99 17.70 -11.63
CA SER A 182 -20.91 19.09 -11.17
C SER A 182 -19.58 19.76 -11.50
N ALA A 183 -18.53 18.97 -11.77
CA ALA A 183 -17.13 19.38 -11.85
C ALA A 183 -16.54 19.98 -10.55
N GLU A 184 -17.34 20.10 -9.49
CA GLU A 184 -16.97 20.65 -8.18
C GLU A 184 -16.89 19.56 -7.10
N GLY A 185 -17.03 18.29 -7.49
CA GLY A 185 -17.00 17.16 -6.58
C GLY A 185 -15.59 16.81 -6.08
N ILE A 186 -15.55 15.80 -5.21
CA ILE A 186 -14.30 15.24 -4.67
C ILE A 186 -13.44 14.71 -5.83
N LYS A 187 -12.14 15.00 -5.80
CA LYS A 187 -11.10 14.52 -6.70
C LYS A 187 -10.10 13.72 -5.85
N PRO A 188 -10.40 12.44 -5.57
CA PRO A 188 -9.59 11.68 -4.65
C PRO A 188 -8.22 11.36 -5.25
N ASP A 189 -7.20 11.29 -4.39
CA ASP A 189 -5.86 10.83 -4.74
C ASP A 189 -5.84 9.31 -4.96
N MET A 190 -6.65 8.61 -4.18
CA MET A 190 -6.83 7.18 -4.28
C MET A 190 -8.31 6.79 -4.43
N LEU A 191 -8.59 5.93 -5.40
CA LEU A 191 -9.87 5.24 -5.53
C LEU A 191 -9.65 3.75 -5.28
N VAL A 192 -10.39 3.16 -4.34
CA VAL A 192 -10.41 1.71 -4.10
C VAL A 192 -11.75 1.15 -4.56
N SER A 193 -11.83 0.68 -5.80
CA SER A 193 -13.02 0.02 -6.33
C SER A 193 -13.21 -1.35 -5.71
N LEU A 194 -14.41 -1.68 -5.24
CA LEU A 194 -14.73 -2.98 -4.65
C LEU A 194 -15.47 -3.87 -5.65
N THR A 195 -15.19 -5.18 -5.64
CA THR A 195 -15.74 -6.22 -6.53
C THR A 195 -15.30 -6.04 -7.99
N ALA A 196 -15.70 -4.93 -8.60
CA ALA A 196 -15.20 -4.42 -9.88
C ALA A 196 -15.39 -2.89 -9.93
N PRO A 197 -14.59 -2.15 -10.73
CA PRO A 197 -14.78 -0.72 -10.91
C PRO A 197 -16.17 -0.37 -11.42
N LYS A 198 -16.75 0.72 -10.91
CA LYS A 198 -17.99 1.30 -11.46
C LYS A 198 -17.68 2.18 -12.66
N LEU A 199 -18.64 2.40 -13.54
CA LEU A 199 -18.46 3.19 -14.77
C LEU A 199 -17.87 4.59 -14.50
N CYS A 200 -18.24 5.24 -13.39
CA CYS A 200 -17.67 6.51 -12.98
C CYS A 200 -16.14 6.49 -12.81
N ALA A 201 -15.55 5.33 -12.47
CA ALA A 201 -14.11 5.19 -12.29
C ALA A 201 -13.33 5.42 -13.60
N LYS A 202 -13.97 5.38 -14.77
CA LYS A 202 -13.35 5.81 -16.04
C LYS A 202 -12.99 7.30 -16.06
N LYS A 203 -13.62 8.11 -15.20
CA LYS A 203 -13.37 9.54 -15.02
C LYS A 203 -12.39 9.83 -13.87
N PHE A 204 -11.96 8.79 -13.15
CA PHE A 204 -10.95 8.93 -12.12
C PHE A 204 -9.61 9.35 -12.75
N SER A 205 -8.98 10.35 -12.15
CA SER A 205 -7.71 10.93 -12.62
C SER A 205 -6.65 11.06 -11.52
N GLY A 206 -6.94 10.55 -10.32
CA GLY A 206 -5.98 10.52 -9.23
C GLY A 206 -4.83 9.55 -9.49
N PRO A 207 -3.71 9.69 -8.76
CA PRO A 207 -2.50 8.89 -8.96
C PRO A 207 -2.66 7.40 -8.62
N HIS A 208 -3.68 7.01 -7.86
CA HIS A 208 -3.78 5.64 -7.34
C HIS A 208 -5.18 5.03 -7.51
N HIS A 209 -5.31 4.08 -8.44
CA HIS A 209 -6.53 3.28 -8.56
C HIS A 209 -6.23 1.85 -8.13
N PHE A 210 -6.99 1.32 -7.17
CA PHE A 210 -6.91 -0.05 -6.71
C PHE A 210 -8.23 -0.79 -6.91
N LEU A 211 -8.13 -2.09 -7.19
CA LEU A 211 -9.21 -3.05 -7.09
C LEU A 211 -9.08 -3.81 -5.77
N GLY A 212 -10.14 -3.81 -4.97
CA GLY A 212 -10.32 -4.60 -3.77
C GLY A 212 -11.51 -5.55 -3.87
N GLY A 213 -11.81 -6.27 -2.78
CA GLY A 213 -12.89 -7.25 -2.75
C GLY A 213 -12.52 -8.54 -3.50
N ARG A 214 -11.41 -9.16 -3.09
CA ARG A 214 -10.91 -10.44 -3.66
C ARG A 214 -11.77 -11.63 -3.20
N PHE A 215 -13.02 -11.65 -3.60
CA PHE A 215 -14.00 -12.70 -3.29
C PHE A 215 -14.92 -13.05 -4.47
N VAL A 216 -14.75 -12.41 -5.63
CA VAL A 216 -15.61 -12.63 -6.80
C VAL A 216 -15.44 -14.06 -7.32
N PRO A 217 -16.48 -14.92 -7.26
CA PRO A 217 -16.34 -16.32 -7.64
C PRO A 217 -16.44 -16.49 -9.16
N PRO A 218 -15.87 -17.57 -9.74
CA PRO A 218 -15.86 -17.80 -11.19
C PRO A 218 -17.24 -17.70 -11.87
N PRO A 219 -18.36 -18.22 -11.30
CA PRO A 219 -19.68 -18.07 -11.93
C PRO A 219 -20.12 -16.62 -12.14
N ILE A 220 -19.75 -15.69 -11.24
CA ILE A 220 -20.03 -14.26 -11.41
C ILE A 220 -19.16 -13.68 -12.52
N VAL A 221 -17.86 -14.03 -12.53
CA VAL A 221 -16.93 -13.59 -13.57
C VAL A 221 -17.41 -14.01 -14.96
N GLU A 222 -17.86 -15.26 -15.11
CA GLU A 222 -18.37 -15.81 -16.37
C GLU A 222 -19.71 -15.16 -16.77
N LYS A 223 -20.67 -15.08 -15.84
CA LYS A 223 -22.01 -14.53 -16.11
C LYS A 223 -21.97 -13.07 -16.56
N TYR A 224 -21.15 -12.26 -15.89
CA TYR A 224 -21.02 -10.83 -16.16
C TYR A 224 -19.85 -10.49 -17.10
N LYS A 225 -19.14 -11.50 -17.61
CA LYS A 225 -17.97 -11.36 -18.51
C LYS A 225 -16.94 -10.36 -17.96
N LEU A 226 -16.62 -10.50 -16.68
CA LEU A 226 -15.72 -9.60 -15.98
C LEU A 226 -14.28 -9.89 -16.36
N HIS A 227 -13.56 -8.88 -16.83
CA HIS A 227 -12.12 -8.92 -17.01
C HIS A 227 -11.48 -8.26 -15.79
N LEU A 228 -11.09 -9.06 -14.80
CA LEU A 228 -10.45 -8.60 -13.56
C LEU A 228 -8.96 -8.94 -13.56
N PRO A 229 -8.07 -8.02 -13.12
CA PRO A 229 -6.65 -8.32 -13.01
C PRO A 229 -6.38 -9.40 -11.96
N PRO A 230 -5.33 -10.22 -12.14
CA PRO A 230 -4.93 -11.19 -11.15
C PRO A 230 -4.37 -10.49 -9.91
N TYR A 231 -4.83 -10.87 -8.72
CA TYR A 231 -4.28 -10.38 -7.46
C TYR A 231 -2.92 -11.04 -7.18
N PRO A 232 -1.88 -10.27 -6.81
CA PRO A 232 -0.56 -10.82 -6.55
C PRO A 232 -0.51 -11.59 -5.23
N GLY A 233 -0.09 -12.85 -5.28
CA GLY A 233 0.11 -13.69 -4.08
C GLY A 233 -1.15 -13.75 -3.20
N THR A 234 -0.99 -13.34 -1.93
CA THR A 234 -2.07 -13.26 -0.93
C THR A 234 -2.65 -11.85 -0.78
N SER A 235 -2.31 -10.91 -1.67
CA SER A 235 -2.80 -9.53 -1.59
C SER A 235 -4.33 -9.46 -1.69
N MET A 236 -4.92 -8.58 -0.88
CA MET A 236 -6.35 -8.28 -0.88
C MET A 236 -6.70 -7.11 -1.81
N CYS A 237 -5.70 -6.45 -2.39
CA CYS A 237 -5.87 -5.39 -3.38
C CYS A 237 -4.89 -5.57 -4.56
N VAL A 238 -5.22 -4.98 -5.70
CA VAL A 238 -4.33 -4.91 -6.86
C VAL A 238 -4.48 -3.56 -7.55
N ARG A 239 -3.35 -2.93 -7.88
CA ARG A 239 -3.35 -1.65 -8.59
C ARG A 239 -3.92 -1.80 -10.01
N ILE A 240 -4.85 -0.92 -10.37
CA ILE A 240 -5.41 -0.80 -11.72
C ILE A 240 -4.63 0.29 -12.47
N GLY A 241 -4.30 0.03 -13.74
CA GLY A 241 -3.58 0.97 -14.60
C GLY A 241 -2.05 0.92 -14.44
N ARG A 242 -1.34 1.81 -15.14
CA ARG A 242 0.12 1.94 -15.00
C ARG A 242 0.41 2.72 -13.72
N PRO A 243 1.39 2.30 -12.89
CA PRO A 243 1.91 3.19 -11.85
C PRO A 243 2.34 4.51 -12.51
N PRO A 244 2.11 5.67 -11.88
CA PRO A 244 2.48 6.95 -12.47
C PRO A 244 3.93 6.87 -12.95
N GLN A 245 4.14 7.18 -14.22
CA GLN A 245 5.48 7.30 -14.79
C GLN A 245 6.09 8.51 -14.09
N VAL A 246 6.96 8.27 -13.11
CA VAL A 246 7.81 9.33 -12.58
C VAL A 246 8.68 9.77 -13.74
N ASP A 247 8.43 10.98 -14.24
CA ASP A 247 9.27 11.58 -15.26
C ASP A 247 10.60 11.98 -14.61
N ILE A 248 11.59 11.09 -14.70
CA ILE A 248 12.94 11.31 -14.17
C ILE A 248 13.64 12.47 -14.89
N SER A 249 13.16 12.89 -16.08
CA SER A 249 13.78 13.96 -16.87
C SER A 249 13.46 15.36 -16.33
N SER A 250 12.21 15.62 -15.92
CA SER A 250 11.82 16.88 -15.27
C SER A 250 12.42 17.07 -13.86
N LEU A 251 12.84 15.98 -13.19
CA LEU A 251 13.57 16.03 -11.93
C LEU A 251 15.05 16.42 -12.08
N ARG A 252 15.62 16.41 -13.29
CA ARG A 252 17.05 16.69 -13.51
C ARG A 252 17.38 18.13 -13.92
N GLU A 253 16.47 18.83 -14.60
CA GLU A 253 16.83 20.12 -15.23
C GLU A 253 16.61 21.35 -14.36
N ASN A 254 15.81 21.27 -13.29
CA ASN A 254 15.54 22.41 -12.40
C ASN A 254 15.73 22.10 -10.90
N TYR A 255 16.41 20.99 -10.57
CA TYR A 255 16.80 20.73 -9.18
C TYR A 255 17.99 21.61 -8.79
N ILE A 256 17.70 22.85 -8.41
CA ILE A 256 18.54 23.58 -7.47
C ILE A 256 18.13 23.05 -6.11
N SER A 257 19.00 22.25 -5.48
CA SER A 257 18.77 21.81 -4.11
C SER A 257 18.51 23.06 -3.26
N PRO A 258 17.34 23.17 -2.59
CA PRO A 258 17.12 24.27 -1.65
C PRO A 258 18.29 24.26 -0.66
N PRO A 259 18.76 25.43 -0.17
CA PRO A 259 19.61 25.41 1.01
C PRO A 259 18.83 24.65 2.07
N LEU A 260 19.35 23.48 2.42
CA LEU A 260 18.80 22.61 3.45
C LEU A 260 18.91 23.40 4.76
N LEU A 261 17.80 24.05 5.12
CA LEU A 261 17.64 24.74 6.38
C LEU A 261 17.64 23.67 7.48
N GLU A 262 18.35 23.92 8.58
CA GLU A 262 18.53 22.96 9.69
C GLU A 262 17.20 22.47 10.28
N ASP A 263 16.12 23.20 10.08
CA ASP A 263 14.77 22.91 10.56
C ASP A 263 13.94 21.99 9.64
N GLN A 264 14.44 21.65 8.44
CA GLN A 264 13.79 20.73 7.48
C GLN A 264 14.36 19.32 7.48
N VAL A 265 15.31 19.03 8.37
CA VAL A 265 15.84 17.68 8.58
C VAL A 265 14.89 16.94 9.51
N GLU A 266 14.31 15.82 9.05
CA GLU A 266 13.39 15.01 9.86
C GLU A 266 14.04 14.59 11.18
N ALA A 267 13.28 14.73 12.27
CA ALA A 267 13.64 14.21 13.59
C ALA A 267 13.29 12.72 13.70
N ASP A 268 13.90 11.87 12.86
CA ASP A 268 14.06 10.44 13.18
C ASP A 268 15.50 10.06 12.78
N PRO A 269 16.31 9.51 13.70
CA PRO A 269 17.70 9.22 13.40
C PRO A 269 17.76 8.22 12.25
N LEU A 270 18.33 8.61 11.12
CA LEU A 270 18.81 7.62 10.15
C LEU A 270 19.87 6.80 10.87
N GLU A 271 19.46 5.67 11.46
CA GLU A 271 20.38 4.65 11.94
C GLU A 271 20.87 3.87 10.72
N GLN A 272 22.05 4.24 10.24
CA GLN A 272 22.71 3.52 9.15
C GLN A 272 24.01 2.92 9.67
N VAL A 273 24.26 1.68 9.25
CA VAL A 273 25.55 1.03 9.48
C VAL A 273 26.20 0.81 8.12
N ARG A 274 27.38 1.39 7.93
CA ARG A 274 28.27 1.09 6.80
C ARG A 274 29.39 0.20 7.31
N VAL A 275 29.56 -0.94 6.67
CA VAL A 275 30.63 -1.89 6.99
C VAL A 275 31.55 -1.99 5.80
N GLU A 276 32.84 -1.77 6.02
CA GLU A 276 33.87 -1.86 4.99
C GLU A 276 34.96 -2.85 5.36
N GLY A 277 35.63 -3.36 4.34
CA GLY A 277 36.77 -4.24 4.49
C GLY A 277 36.96 -5.11 3.25
N PRO A 278 38.01 -5.96 3.23
CA PRO A 278 38.28 -6.81 2.10
C PRO A 278 37.18 -7.85 1.91
N VAL A 279 36.86 -8.11 0.66
CA VAL A 279 35.88 -9.12 0.25
C VAL A 279 36.63 -10.28 -0.37
N GLU A 280 36.39 -11.50 0.11
CA GLU A 280 36.95 -12.72 -0.44
C GLU A 280 35.84 -13.67 -0.91
N LYS A 281 36.14 -14.49 -1.91
CA LYS A 281 35.20 -15.54 -2.33
C LYS A 281 35.21 -16.64 -1.27
N VAL A 282 34.04 -17.11 -0.85
CA VAL A 282 33.94 -18.25 0.08
C VAL A 282 34.43 -19.54 -0.58
N SER A 283 34.83 -20.52 0.22
CA SER A 283 35.31 -21.80 -0.32
C SER A 283 34.22 -22.53 -1.12
N GLU A 284 34.64 -23.38 -2.05
CA GLU A 284 33.69 -24.20 -2.81
C GLU A 284 32.86 -25.09 -1.89
N GLN A 285 33.48 -25.66 -0.85
CA GLN A 285 32.83 -26.52 0.13
C GLN A 285 31.74 -25.77 0.92
N GLU A 286 32.02 -24.51 1.31
CA GLU A 286 31.04 -23.66 2.00
C GLU A 286 29.88 -23.29 1.07
N SER A 287 30.19 -22.94 -0.18
CA SER A 287 29.17 -22.67 -1.20
C SER A 287 28.31 -23.91 -1.49
N GLU A 288 28.90 -25.10 -1.57
CA GLU A 288 28.21 -26.38 -1.80
C GLU A 288 27.26 -26.71 -0.65
N LYS A 289 27.77 -26.62 0.58
CA LYS A 289 26.97 -26.85 1.78
C LYS A 289 25.78 -25.90 1.86
N TYR A 290 26.00 -24.60 1.60
CA TYR A 290 24.93 -23.62 1.59
C TYR A 290 23.93 -23.88 0.44
N PHE A 291 24.41 -24.17 -0.77
CA PHE A 291 23.55 -24.47 -1.92
C PHE A 291 22.57 -25.61 -1.61
N HIS A 292 23.07 -26.73 -1.08
CA HIS A 292 22.24 -27.91 -0.78
C HIS A 292 21.32 -27.73 0.43
N SER A 293 21.57 -26.73 1.29
CA SER A 293 20.64 -26.38 2.37
C SER A 293 19.39 -25.63 1.87
N ARG A 294 19.43 -25.08 0.65
CA ARG A 294 18.32 -24.29 0.08
C ARG A 294 17.19 -25.20 -0.39
N PRO A 295 15.92 -24.73 -0.39
CA PRO A 295 14.80 -25.47 -0.99
C PRO A 295 15.09 -25.86 -2.46
N ARG A 296 14.60 -27.02 -2.92
CA ARG A 296 14.88 -27.52 -4.28
C ARG A 296 14.58 -26.51 -5.39
N GLY A 297 13.44 -25.82 -5.31
CA GLY A 297 13.11 -24.77 -6.29
C GLY A 297 14.10 -23.60 -6.31
N SER A 298 14.71 -23.28 -5.16
CA SER A 298 15.78 -22.28 -5.07
C SER A 298 17.12 -22.76 -5.65
N GLN A 299 17.39 -24.07 -5.58
CA GLN A 299 18.54 -24.69 -6.25
C GLN A 299 18.37 -24.65 -7.77
N ILE A 300 17.19 -25.02 -8.28
CA ILE A 300 16.84 -24.92 -9.71
C ILE A 300 16.92 -23.48 -10.19
N GLY A 301 16.31 -22.54 -9.45
CA GLY A 301 16.32 -21.12 -9.81
C GLY A 301 17.73 -20.54 -9.92
N ALA A 302 18.68 -20.99 -9.09
CA ALA A 302 20.08 -20.59 -9.19
C ALA A 302 20.79 -21.10 -10.45
N ILE A 303 20.35 -22.21 -11.04
CA ILE A 303 20.87 -22.72 -12.32
C ILE A 303 20.24 -21.95 -13.50
N VAL A 304 18.94 -21.67 -13.41
CA VAL A 304 18.17 -21.02 -14.49
C VAL A 304 18.53 -19.54 -14.62
N SER A 305 18.72 -18.85 -13.50
CA SER A 305 18.88 -17.41 -13.43
C SER A 305 20.35 -17.01 -13.29
N ASN A 306 21.12 -17.14 -14.36
CA ASN A 306 22.48 -16.56 -14.41
C ASN A 306 22.38 -15.03 -14.37
N GLN A 307 22.54 -14.47 -13.17
CA GLN A 307 22.28 -13.06 -12.88
C GLN A 307 23.09 -12.14 -13.81
N SER A 308 22.49 -11.02 -14.21
CA SER A 308 23.08 -10.02 -15.11
C SER A 308 23.28 -10.48 -16.56
N SER A 309 22.75 -11.65 -16.95
CA SER A 309 22.70 -12.09 -18.35
C SER A 309 21.41 -11.63 -19.02
N VAL A 310 21.48 -11.15 -20.27
CA VAL A 310 20.30 -10.84 -21.08
C VAL A 310 19.64 -12.16 -21.51
N VAL A 311 18.32 -12.26 -21.32
CA VAL A 311 17.51 -13.41 -21.76
C VAL A 311 16.36 -12.94 -22.64
N PRO A 312 15.83 -13.79 -23.55
CA PRO A 312 14.76 -13.42 -24.49
C PRO A 312 13.43 -12.99 -23.84
N GLY A 313 13.22 -13.35 -22.56
CA GLY A 313 12.03 -13.00 -21.80
C GLY A 313 11.75 -13.98 -20.67
N ARG A 314 10.63 -13.77 -19.96
CA ARG A 314 10.26 -14.60 -18.79
C ARG A 314 10.00 -16.07 -19.15
N HIS A 315 9.40 -16.32 -20.31
CA HIS A 315 9.06 -17.68 -20.78
C HIS A 315 10.30 -18.58 -20.88
N PHE A 316 11.40 -18.04 -21.38
CA PHE A 316 12.68 -18.76 -21.46
C PHE A 316 13.14 -19.30 -20.11
N LEU A 317 13.00 -18.50 -19.04
CA LEU A 317 13.33 -18.93 -17.68
C LEU A 317 12.35 -19.99 -17.16
N GLN A 318 11.06 -19.86 -17.48
CA GLN A 318 10.02 -20.82 -17.08
C GLN A 318 10.21 -22.19 -17.74
N GLU A 319 10.52 -22.22 -19.04
CA GLU A 319 10.81 -23.46 -19.77
C GLU A 319 12.05 -24.14 -19.18
N LYS A 320 13.15 -23.39 -18.99
CA LYS A 320 14.38 -23.93 -18.40
C LYS A 320 14.17 -24.43 -16.97
N TYR A 321 13.32 -23.75 -16.19
CA TYR A 321 12.95 -24.20 -14.86
C TYR A 321 12.21 -25.53 -14.92
N LYS A 322 11.18 -25.65 -15.78
CA LYS A 322 10.39 -26.86 -15.94
C LYS A 322 11.23 -28.05 -16.42
N GLU A 323 12.11 -27.83 -17.40
CA GLU A 323 13.07 -28.85 -17.88
C GLU A 323 13.93 -29.41 -16.73
N LEU A 324 14.44 -28.54 -15.85
CA LEU A 324 15.27 -28.95 -14.72
C LEU A 324 14.44 -29.59 -13.60
N GLU A 325 13.24 -29.11 -13.36
CA GLU A 325 12.31 -29.70 -12.39
C GLU A 325 11.92 -31.13 -12.79
N GLU A 326 11.61 -31.36 -14.07
CA GLU A 326 11.38 -32.70 -14.61
C GLU A 326 12.63 -33.58 -14.53
N LYS A 327 13.80 -33.03 -14.92
CA LYS A 327 15.08 -33.75 -14.88
C LYS A 327 15.46 -34.22 -13.47
N PHE A 328 15.14 -33.45 -12.45
CA PHE A 328 15.46 -33.75 -11.05
C PHE A 328 14.22 -34.17 -10.23
N SER A 329 13.18 -34.68 -10.91
CA SER A 329 11.92 -35.12 -10.29
C SER A 329 12.05 -36.41 -9.46
N ASP A 330 13.07 -37.22 -9.77
CA ASP A 330 13.42 -38.47 -9.06
C ASP A 330 14.05 -38.25 -7.68
N GLY A 331 14.21 -36.98 -7.26
CA GLY A 331 14.85 -36.62 -5.99
C GLY A 331 16.38 -36.61 -6.05
N SER A 332 16.98 -36.80 -7.22
CA SER A 332 18.44 -36.72 -7.40
C SER A 332 19.01 -35.37 -6.94
N LEU A 333 20.28 -35.40 -6.56
CA LEU A 333 21.01 -34.23 -6.07
C LEU A 333 21.23 -33.24 -7.22
N ILE A 334 20.78 -32.00 -7.03
CA ILE A 334 20.97 -30.93 -8.01
C ILE A 334 22.38 -30.37 -7.81
N PRO A 335 23.29 -30.44 -8.80
CA PRO A 335 24.64 -29.93 -8.63
C PRO A 335 24.66 -28.39 -8.54
N LYS A 336 25.48 -27.83 -7.65
CA LYS A 336 25.73 -26.39 -7.60
C LYS A 336 26.43 -25.92 -8.87
N PRO A 337 25.97 -24.83 -9.52
CA PRO A 337 26.70 -24.23 -10.63
C PRO A 337 28.11 -23.76 -10.24
N LYS A 338 29.08 -23.83 -11.17
CA LYS A 338 30.45 -23.34 -10.95
C LYS A 338 30.51 -21.81 -10.73
N TYR A 339 29.62 -21.07 -11.39
CA TYR A 339 29.52 -19.62 -11.25
C TYR A 339 28.76 -19.17 -10.00
N TRP A 340 28.12 -20.11 -9.29
CA TRP A 340 27.32 -19.81 -8.11
C TRP A 340 28.13 -20.01 -6.82
N GLY A 341 28.08 -19.01 -5.94
CA GLY A 341 28.77 -19.02 -4.66
C GLY A 341 28.56 -17.69 -3.92
N GLY A 342 29.20 -17.57 -2.76
CA GLY A 342 29.14 -16.36 -1.94
C GLY A 342 30.46 -15.60 -1.91
N TYR A 343 30.38 -14.35 -1.46
CA TYR A 343 31.52 -13.57 -1.01
C TYR A 343 31.38 -13.29 0.48
N ARG A 344 32.50 -13.27 1.20
CA ARG A 344 32.60 -12.88 2.59
C ARG A 344 33.29 -11.55 2.67
N LEU A 345 32.59 -10.56 3.22
CA LEU A 345 33.21 -9.33 3.72
C LEU A 345 33.91 -9.65 5.04
N LYS A 346 35.19 -9.26 5.17
CA LYS A 346 35.90 -9.23 6.45
C LYS A 346 35.84 -7.80 6.97
N PRO A 347 35.02 -7.50 7.98
CA PRO A 347 34.87 -6.14 8.45
C PRO A 347 36.15 -5.60 9.08
N GLU A 348 36.59 -4.46 8.59
CA GLU A 348 37.70 -3.67 9.12
C GLU A 348 37.24 -2.29 9.56
N VAL A 349 36.15 -1.77 9.01
CA VAL A 349 35.56 -0.49 9.41
C VAL A 349 34.08 -0.68 9.63
N TYR A 350 33.59 -0.17 10.76
CA TYR A 350 32.17 0.00 11.00
C TYR A 350 31.91 1.48 11.19
N GLU A 351 30.96 2.03 10.45
CA GLU A 351 30.56 3.42 10.54
C GLU A 351 29.08 3.47 10.88
N PHE A 352 28.78 4.03 12.05
CA PHE A 352 27.44 4.21 12.56
C PHE A 352 27.03 5.66 12.32
N TRP A 353 25.95 5.82 11.58
CA TRP A 353 25.25 7.07 11.44
C TRP A 353 24.03 7.02 12.33
N GLN A 354 23.82 8.08 13.08
CA GLN A 354 22.62 8.31 13.83
C GLN A 354 22.20 9.76 13.54
N GLY A 355 21.08 9.91 12.86
CA GLY A 355 20.51 11.23 12.60
C GLY A 355 20.22 11.97 13.91
N GLN A 356 20.39 13.27 13.88
CA GLN A 356 20.08 14.18 14.99
C GLN A 356 19.06 15.21 14.47
N PRO A 357 18.28 15.86 15.36
CA PRO A 357 17.31 16.88 14.94
C PRO A 357 17.92 18.07 14.18
N SER A 358 19.24 18.27 14.25
CA SER A 358 19.99 19.23 13.44
C SER A 358 20.91 18.52 12.43
N ARG A 359 21.53 19.29 11.52
CA ARG A 359 22.56 18.79 10.57
C ARG A 359 23.81 18.19 11.25
N LEU A 360 23.95 18.31 12.57
CA LEU A 360 25.06 17.74 13.34
C LEU A 360 24.79 16.27 13.70
N HIS A 361 24.74 15.40 12.69
CA HIS A 361 24.53 13.96 12.91
C HIS A 361 25.69 13.32 13.65
N ASP A 362 25.38 12.25 14.40
CA ASP A 362 26.38 11.39 14.97
C ASP A 362 26.92 10.47 13.88
N ARG A 363 28.20 10.62 13.55
CA ARG A 363 28.92 9.74 12.64
C ARG A 363 30.12 9.17 13.38
N LEU A 364 29.99 7.93 13.83
CA LEU A 364 31.01 7.23 14.62
C LEU A 364 31.65 6.12 13.78
N GLN A 365 32.94 6.24 13.55
CA GLN A 365 33.75 5.22 12.89
C GLN A 365 34.50 4.39 13.92
N TYR A 366 34.40 3.08 13.77
CA TYR A 366 35.09 2.07 14.58
C TYR A 366 36.12 1.39 13.69
N THR A 367 37.39 1.51 14.06
CA THR A 367 38.51 0.83 13.41
C THR A 367 39.26 -0.05 14.43
N PRO A 368 39.68 -1.26 14.07
CA PRO A 368 40.44 -2.11 14.96
C PRO A 368 41.87 -1.59 15.08
N VAL A 369 42.39 -1.52 16.30
CA VAL A 369 43.78 -1.24 16.60
C VAL A 369 44.34 -2.26 17.58
N GLU A 370 45.65 -2.50 17.52
CA GLU A 370 46.34 -3.36 18.47
C GLU A 370 46.83 -2.52 19.65
N ALA A 371 46.41 -2.87 20.86
CA ALA A 371 46.89 -2.30 22.11
C ALA A 371 47.18 -3.43 23.10
N ASP A 372 48.39 -3.46 23.66
CA ASP A 372 48.82 -4.47 24.64
C ASP A 372 48.62 -5.94 24.17
N GLY A 373 48.83 -6.20 22.88
CA GLY A 373 48.66 -7.51 22.27
C GLY A 373 47.19 -7.97 22.13
N ARG A 374 46.25 -7.04 22.23
CA ARG A 374 44.81 -7.28 22.04
C ARG A 374 44.25 -6.34 20.98
N ARG A 375 43.37 -6.89 20.15
CA ARG A 375 42.55 -6.11 19.21
C ARG A 375 41.48 -5.35 19.98
N VAL A 376 41.56 -4.02 19.96
CA VAL A 376 40.58 -3.10 20.54
C VAL A 376 39.98 -2.23 19.45
N TRP A 377 38.80 -1.66 19.69
CA TRP A 377 38.17 -0.74 18.75
C TRP A 377 38.54 0.70 19.09
N LYS A 378 39.22 1.36 18.15
CA LYS A 378 39.37 2.82 18.15
C LYS A 378 38.07 3.41 17.63
N ILE A 379 37.50 4.34 18.39
CA ILE A 379 36.25 5.03 18.05
C ILE A 379 36.59 6.47 17.71
N GLU A 380 36.21 6.91 16.53
CA GLU A 380 36.45 8.25 16.03
C GLU A 380 35.13 8.88 15.60
N ARG A 381 34.91 10.11 16.03
CA ARG A 381 33.79 10.92 15.56
C ARG A 381 34.21 11.63 14.28
N LEU A 382 33.55 11.28 13.18
CA LEU A 382 33.71 11.96 11.91
C LEU A 382 32.72 13.12 11.83
N ALA A 383 33.07 14.12 11.02
CA ALA A 383 32.08 15.12 10.63
C ALA A 383 30.98 14.45 9.78
N PRO A 384 29.70 14.75 10.04
CA PRO A 384 28.57 14.21 9.29
C PRO A 384 28.55 14.68 7.84
#